data_AF-A0AAP1RHE3-F1
#
_entry.id   AF-A0AAP1RHE3-F1
#
_cell.length_a   1.000
_cell.length_b   1.000
_cell.length_c   1.000
_cell.angle_alpha   90.00
_cell.angle_beta   90.00
_cell.angle_gamma   90.00
#
_symmetry.space_group_name_H-M   'P 1'
#
loop_
_entity.id
_entity.type
_entity.pdbx_description
1 polymer ?
#
loop_
_entity_poly.entity_id
_entity_poly.type
_entity_poly.pdbx_seq_one_letter_code
_entity_poly.pdbx_strand_id
1 'polypeptide(L)'
;MSRFTSYKIVENKLILTENLYWTFEPNRKDSIQVWTFNDFDKKKITVENLENLISYNEDADIEIENNKSQIKVDIFTYFDNQNYEIHCSNYGTEIRPYNIDELNKIILNNENQFEKDEDEIQKYSEFIEKLSGFIENEKTKRERILNKLNETNSESSKKEKSKLKVLKQFENMILNFKQK
;
A
#
# COMPACT_ATOMS: atom_id res chain seq x y z
N MET A 1 -12.74 -11.70 5.63
CA MET A 1 -12.00 -10.64 4.93
C MET A 1 -12.45 -10.70 3.48
N SER A 2 -12.82 -9.57 2.88
CA SER A 2 -13.35 -9.53 1.53
C SER A 2 -12.96 -8.26 0.79
N ARG A 3 -12.64 -8.39 -0.50
CA ARG A 3 -12.04 -7.31 -1.30
C ARG A 3 -12.85 -6.99 -2.55
N PHE A 4 -13.03 -5.70 -2.85
CA PHE A 4 -13.51 -5.27 -4.16
C PHE A 4 -12.44 -5.42 -5.25
N THR A 5 -12.80 -6.04 -6.38
CA THR A 5 -11.84 -6.40 -7.45
C THR A 5 -12.16 -5.80 -8.80
N SER A 6 -13.39 -5.34 -9.02
CA SER A 6 -13.75 -4.65 -10.26
C SER A 6 -15.01 -3.81 -10.09
N TYR A 7 -15.16 -2.85 -10.98
CA TYR A 7 -16.37 -2.06 -11.14
C TYR A 7 -16.85 -2.06 -12.58
N LYS A 8 -18.15 -1.83 -12.77
CA LYS A 8 -18.76 -1.59 -14.07
C LYS A 8 -19.89 -0.57 -13.94
N ILE A 9 -19.87 0.47 -14.77
CA ILE A 9 -20.97 1.43 -14.88
C ILE A 9 -21.78 1.09 -16.14
N VAL A 10 -23.07 0.80 -15.98
CA VAL A 10 -24.00 0.55 -17.08
C VAL A 10 -25.21 1.44 -16.89
N GLU A 11 -25.42 2.38 -17.81
CA GLU A 11 -26.53 3.35 -17.74
C GLU A 11 -26.54 4.10 -16.39
N ASN A 12 -27.52 3.84 -15.54
CA ASN A 12 -27.72 4.41 -14.21
C ASN A 12 -27.29 3.46 -13.07
N LYS A 13 -26.59 2.36 -13.39
CA LYS A 13 -26.16 1.34 -12.42
C LYS A 13 -24.66 1.35 -12.23
N LEU A 14 -24.25 1.26 -10.97
CA LEU A 14 -22.88 0.93 -10.58
C LEU A 14 -22.87 -0.51 -10.07
N ILE A 15 -22.03 -1.34 -10.67
CA ILE A 15 -21.85 -2.73 -10.28
C ILE A 15 -20.45 -2.88 -9.69
N LEU A 16 -20.33 -3.35 -8.46
CA LEU A 16 -19.06 -3.69 -7.82
C LEU A 16 -18.97 -5.19 -7.56
N THR A 17 -17.81 -5.78 -7.83
CA THR A 17 -17.55 -7.20 -7.57
C THR A 17 -16.62 -7.34 -6.38
N GLU A 18 -17.06 -8.11 -5.39
CA GLU A 18 -16.38 -8.38 -4.13
C GLU A 18 -16.00 -9.86 -4.06
N ASN A 19 -14.77 -10.13 -3.64
CA ASN A 19 -14.27 -11.46 -3.35
C ASN A 19 -14.37 -11.74 -1.85
N LEU A 20 -15.10 -12.78 -1.44
CA LEU A 20 -15.30 -13.15 -0.03
C LEU A 20 -14.31 -14.24 0.39
N TYR A 21 -13.41 -13.93 1.34
CA TYR A 21 -12.46 -14.87 1.97
C TYR A 21 -12.81 -15.02 3.45
N TRP A 22 -13.68 -15.98 3.77
CA TRP A 22 -14.05 -16.28 5.15
C TRP A 22 -13.20 -17.44 5.65
N THR A 23 -12.84 -17.45 6.94
CA THR A 23 -12.13 -18.59 7.57
C THR A 23 -12.91 -19.87 7.30
N PHE A 24 -12.23 -20.87 6.75
CA PHE A 24 -12.75 -22.14 6.23
C PHE A 24 -13.96 -22.70 7.00
N GLU A 25 -15.18 -22.38 6.56
CA GLU A 25 -16.39 -23.09 6.97
C GLU A 25 -16.69 -24.20 5.93
N PRO A 26 -16.89 -25.45 6.36
CA PRO A 26 -16.95 -26.60 5.45
C PRO A 26 -18.08 -26.57 4.41
N ASN A 27 -19.07 -25.66 4.55
CA ASN A 27 -20.23 -25.59 3.65
C ASN A 27 -20.45 -24.25 2.93
N ARG A 28 -19.58 -23.25 3.11
CA ARG A 28 -19.48 -22.07 2.22
C ARG A 28 -18.03 -21.61 2.13
N LYS A 29 -17.24 -22.39 1.40
CA LYS A 29 -15.96 -21.97 0.81
C LYS A 29 -16.22 -20.71 -0.03
N ASP A 30 -15.34 -19.74 0.09
CA ASP A 30 -15.06 -18.61 -0.81
C ASP A 30 -16.11 -18.33 -1.91
N SER A 31 -16.66 -17.12 -1.94
CA SER A 31 -17.73 -16.73 -2.87
C SER A 31 -17.51 -15.35 -3.46
N ILE A 32 -18.16 -15.07 -4.59
CA ILE A 32 -18.23 -13.74 -5.19
C ILE A 32 -19.52 -13.09 -4.74
N GLN A 33 -19.43 -11.86 -4.29
CA GLN A 33 -20.55 -11.00 -4.02
C GLN A 33 -20.61 -9.87 -5.04
N VAL A 34 -21.74 -9.69 -5.70
CA VAL A 34 -21.96 -8.63 -6.68
C VAL A 34 -22.94 -7.62 -6.11
N TRP A 35 -22.49 -6.38 -5.99
CA TRP A 35 -23.30 -5.26 -5.54
C TRP A 35 -23.78 -4.47 -6.75
N THR A 36 -25.09 -4.26 -6.86
CA THR A 36 -25.71 -3.45 -7.92
C THR A 36 -26.42 -2.26 -7.31
N PHE A 37 -25.84 -1.07 -7.43
CA PHE A 37 -26.41 0.20 -6.99
C PHE A 37 -27.17 0.84 -8.14
N ASN A 38 -28.48 1.02 -7.98
CA ASN A 38 -29.37 1.59 -9.00
C ASN A 38 -29.58 3.08 -8.77
N ASP A 39 -29.57 3.86 -9.85
CA ASP A 39 -29.75 5.32 -9.83
C ASP A 39 -28.73 6.01 -8.91
N PHE A 40 -27.45 5.61 -9.04
CA PHE A 40 -26.38 6.18 -8.22
C PHE A 40 -26.00 7.61 -8.66
N ASP A 41 -25.62 8.45 -7.70
CA ASP A 41 -25.18 9.82 -7.98
C ASP A 41 -23.77 9.86 -8.59
N LYS A 42 -23.72 9.91 -9.93
CA LYS A 42 -22.49 10.03 -10.73
C LYS A 42 -21.64 11.26 -10.42
N LYS A 43 -22.18 12.30 -9.77
CA LYS A 43 -21.39 13.48 -9.39
C LYS A 43 -20.57 13.25 -8.12
N LYS A 44 -20.99 12.30 -7.28
CA LYS A 44 -20.31 11.96 -6.02
C LYS A 44 -19.25 10.87 -6.18
N ILE A 45 -19.45 9.96 -7.15
CA ILE A 45 -18.49 8.88 -7.43
C ILE A 45 -17.81 9.13 -8.76
N THR A 46 -16.53 9.47 -8.70
CA THR A 46 -15.68 9.62 -9.89
C THR A 46 -15.09 8.27 -10.30
N VAL A 47 -14.65 8.16 -11.55
CA VAL A 47 -13.89 6.99 -12.02
C VAL A 47 -12.60 6.82 -11.23
N GLU A 48 -11.91 7.92 -10.91
CA GLU A 48 -10.71 7.92 -10.07
C GLU A 48 -10.95 7.30 -8.69
N ASN A 49 -12.06 7.64 -8.02
CA ASN A 49 -12.42 7.02 -6.74
C ASN A 49 -12.59 5.50 -6.88
N LEU A 50 -13.20 5.04 -7.97
CA LEU A 50 -13.39 3.61 -8.24
C LEU A 50 -12.07 2.92 -8.58
N GLU A 51 -11.20 3.57 -9.36
CA GLU A 51 -9.88 3.06 -9.68
C GLU A 51 -9.01 2.94 -8.42
N ASN A 52 -9.04 3.94 -7.53
CA ASN A 52 -8.37 3.88 -6.23
C ASN A 52 -8.93 2.72 -5.39
N LEU A 53 -10.25 2.63 -5.25
CA LEU A 53 -10.92 1.53 -4.53
C LEU A 53 -10.49 0.13 -5.02
N ILE A 54 -10.28 -0.06 -6.33
CA ILE A 54 -9.85 -1.36 -6.88
C ILE A 54 -8.34 -1.59 -6.75
N SER A 55 -7.55 -0.53 -6.88
CA SER A 55 -6.08 -0.60 -6.94
C SER A 55 -5.46 -0.98 -5.59
N TYR A 56 -6.06 -0.54 -4.50
CA TYR A 56 -5.62 -0.93 -3.16
C TYR A 56 -6.11 -2.36 -2.85
N ASN A 57 -5.18 -3.25 -2.48
CA ASN A 57 -5.39 -4.70 -2.43
C ASN A 57 -6.20 -5.20 -1.22
N GLU A 58 -7.27 -4.50 -0.83
CA GLU A 58 -7.70 -4.47 0.58
C GLU A 58 -9.13 -4.87 0.85
N ASP A 59 -9.38 -5.17 2.12
CA ASP A 59 -10.70 -5.47 2.64
C ASP A 59 -11.59 -4.22 2.71
N ALA A 60 -12.88 -4.40 2.48
CA ALA A 60 -13.86 -3.32 2.58
C ALA A 60 -15.08 -3.74 3.40
N ASP A 61 -15.51 -2.86 4.31
CA ASP A 61 -16.78 -2.99 5.04
C ASP A 61 -17.84 -2.08 4.43
N ILE A 62 -19.10 -2.48 4.54
CA ILE A 62 -20.23 -1.78 3.91
C ILE A 62 -21.30 -1.48 4.96
N GLU A 63 -21.60 -0.19 5.11
CA GLU A 63 -22.71 0.29 5.93
C GLU A 63 -23.77 0.94 5.06
N ILE A 64 -25.04 0.77 5.43
CA ILE A 64 -26.18 1.24 4.64
C ILE A 64 -27.10 2.08 5.53
N GLU A 65 -27.30 3.32 5.14
CA GLU A 65 -28.25 4.24 5.74
C GLU A 65 -29.40 4.52 4.78
N ASN A 66 -30.64 4.40 5.26
CA ASN A 66 -31.82 4.59 4.42
C ASN A 66 -32.62 5.83 4.83
N ASN A 67 -32.72 6.80 3.92
CA ASN A 67 -33.62 7.94 4.02
C ASN A 67 -34.81 7.76 3.07
N LYS A 68 -35.94 8.44 3.33
CA LYS A 68 -37.24 8.24 2.64
C LYS A 68 -37.21 8.15 1.10
N SER A 69 -36.22 8.73 0.43
CA SER A 69 -36.10 8.75 -1.05
C SER A 69 -34.73 8.33 -1.58
N GLN A 70 -33.76 8.04 -0.70
CA GLN A 70 -32.38 7.76 -1.10
C GLN A 70 -31.68 6.93 -0.03
N ILE A 71 -30.88 5.98 -0.50
CA ILE A 71 -30.02 5.13 0.32
C ILE A 71 -28.59 5.65 0.17
N LYS A 72 -27.93 5.87 1.30
CA LYS A 72 -26.48 6.11 1.36
C LYS A 72 -25.83 4.77 1.69
N VAL A 73 -24.80 4.42 0.93
CA VAL A 73 -23.96 3.24 1.16
C VAL A 73 -22.54 3.73 1.35
N ASP A 74 -22.00 3.49 2.54
CA ASP A 74 -20.64 3.84 2.89
C ASP A 74 -19.78 2.60 2.79
N ILE A 75 -18.67 2.71 2.06
CA ILE A 75 -17.69 1.65 1.88
C ILE A 75 -16.40 2.08 2.55
N PHE A 76 -16.00 1.36 3.58
CA PHE A 76 -14.82 1.63 4.41
C PHE A 76 -13.69 0.72 3.98
N THR A 77 -12.61 1.29 3.44
CA THR A 77 -11.41 0.52 3.10
C THR A 77 -10.38 0.60 4.23
N TYR A 78 -9.78 -0.54 4.57
CA TYR A 78 -8.98 -0.65 5.80
C TYR A 78 -7.56 -0.06 5.73
N PHE A 79 -7.02 0.21 4.54
CA PHE A 79 -5.61 0.64 4.41
C PHE A 79 -5.45 1.83 3.41
N ASP A 80 -6.44 2.17 2.58
CA ASP A 80 -6.50 3.45 1.84
C ASP A 80 -6.96 4.65 2.71
N ASN A 81 -7.30 4.44 3.99
CA ASN A 81 -7.73 5.52 4.92
C ASN A 81 -8.87 6.41 4.35
N GLN A 82 -9.69 5.89 3.44
CA GLN A 82 -10.74 6.63 2.75
C GLN A 82 -12.09 5.92 2.88
N ASN A 83 -13.14 6.72 3.06
CA ASN A 83 -14.52 6.25 3.07
C ASN A 83 -15.18 6.69 1.77
N TYR A 84 -15.74 5.73 1.03
CA TYR A 84 -16.43 5.98 -0.22
C TYR A 84 -17.94 6.03 0.02
N GLU A 85 -18.57 7.17 -0.28
CA GLU A 85 -20.01 7.35 -0.07
C GLU A 85 -20.78 7.26 -1.39
N ILE A 86 -21.74 6.33 -1.46
CA ILE A 86 -22.58 6.06 -2.63
C ILE A 86 -24.03 6.38 -2.29
N HIS A 87 -24.59 7.37 -2.97
CA HIS A 87 -26.02 7.67 -2.86
C HIS A 87 -26.78 7.02 -4.01
N CYS A 88 -27.75 6.15 -3.73
CA CYS A 88 -28.52 5.41 -4.72
C CYS A 88 -30.00 5.29 -4.32
N SER A 89 -30.90 4.96 -5.27
CA SER A 89 -32.32 4.76 -4.95
C SER A 89 -32.60 3.36 -4.40
N ASN A 90 -31.85 2.36 -4.87
CA ASN A 90 -31.95 0.98 -4.40
C ASN A 90 -30.64 0.24 -4.66
N TYR A 91 -30.31 -0.78 -3.87
CA TYR A 91 -29.21 -1.69 -4.14
C TYR A 91 -29.65 -3.16 -4.08
N GLY A 92 -28.94 -4.00 -4.82
CA GLY A 92 -29.12 -5.46 -4.80
C GLY A 92 -27.78 -6.16 -4.59
N THR A 93 -27.83 -7.33 -3.98
CA THR A 93 -26.66 -8.15 -3.66
C THR A 93 -26.90 -9.58 -4.13
N GLU A 94 -25.94 -10.12 -4.89
CA GLU A 94 -25.95 -11.52 -5.32
C GLU A 94 -24.69 -12.21 -4.83
N ILE A 95 -24.84 -13.34 -4.13
CA ILE A 95 -23.72 -14.16 -3.65
C ILE A 95 -23.72 -15.47 -4.43
N ARG A 96 -22.61 -15.78 -5.08
CA ARG A 96 -22.40 -17.05 -5.79
C ARG A 96 -21.05 -17.68 -5.41
N PRO A 97 -20.94 -19.02 -5.38
CA PRO A 97 -19.65 -19.67 -5.17
C PRO A 97 -18.69 -19.36 -6.32
N TYR A 98 -17.39 -19.36 -6.04
CA TYR A 98 -16.39 -19.37 -7.10
C TYR A 98 -16.52 -20.62 -7.95
N ASN A 99 -16.32 -20.48 -9.25
CA ASN A 99 -15.96 -21.63 -10.07
C ASN A 99 -14.43 -21.89 -9.96
N ILE A 100 -14.00 -23.07 -10.43
CA ILE A 100 -12.60 -23.49 -10.37
C ILE A 100 -11.67 -22.52 -11.10
N ASP A 101 -12.08 -21.98 -12.25
CA ASP A 101 -11.26 -21.08 -13.04
C ASP A 101 -11.05 -19.72 -12.35
N GLU A 102 -12.07 -19.21 -11.67
CA GLU A 102 -11.99 -17.98 -10.87
C GLU A 102 -11.09 -18.16 -9.66
N LEU A 103 -11.22 -19.30 -8.97
CA LEU A 103 -10.36 -19.64 -7.84
C LEU A 103 -8.89 -19.71 -8.28
N ASN A 104 -8.61 -20.39 -9.39
CA ASN A 104 -7.25 -20.50 -9.94
C ASN A 104 -6.67 -19.13 -10.32
N LYS A 105 -7.48 -18.23 -10.90
CA LYS A 105 -7.05 -16.86 -11.20
C LYS A 105 -6.71 -16.06 -9.95
N ILE A 106 -7.50 -16.21 -8.88
CA ILE A 106 -7.23 -15.54 -7.61
C ILE A 106 -5.94 -16.06 -6.99
N ILE A 107 -5.75 -17.38 -6.96
CA ILE A 107 -4.52 -18.00 -6.46
C ILE A 107 -3.32 -17.47 -7.25
N LEU A 108 -3.38 -17.53 -8.59
CA LEU A 108 -2.30 -17.06 -9.46
C LEU A 108 -2.00 -15.56 -9.28
N ASN A 109 -3.03 -14.72 -9.14
CA ASN A 109 -2.84 -13.29 -8.89
C ASN A 109 -2.17 -13.02 -7.55
N ASN A 110 -2.57 -13.74 -6.50
CA ASN A 110 -1.95 -13.62 -5.18
C ASN A 110 -0.50 -14.11 -5.23
N GLU A 111 -0.21 -15.25 -5.87
CA GLU A 111 1.15 -15.74 -6.09
C GLU A 111 2.03 -14.70 -6.81
N ASN A 112 1.55 -14.14 -7.93
CA ASN A 112 2.25 -13.09 -8.66
C ASN A 112 2.48 -11.82 -7.82
N GLN A 113 1.55 -11.47 -6.94
CA GLN A 113 1.70 -10.32 -6.05
C GLN A 113 2.76 -10.62 -4.98
N PHE A 114 2.73 -11.80 -4.37
CA PHE A 114 3.75 -12.22 -3.41
C PHE A 114 5.15 -12.23 -4.02
N GLU A 115 5.31 -12.71 -5.25
CA GLU A 115 6.61 -12.67 -5.96
C GLU A 115 7.10 -11.23 -6.16
N LYS A 116 6.22 -10.30 -6.55
CA LYS A 116 6.58 -8.88 -6.70
C LYS A 116 6.98 -8.24 -5.37
N ASP A 117 6.23 -8.53 -4.31
CA ASP A 117 6.50 -8.00 -2.98
C ASP A 117 7.85 -8.54 -2.46
N GLU A 118 8.15 -9.81 -2.70
CA GLU A 118 9.46 -10.42 -2.36
C GLU A 118 10.62 -9.74 -3.10
N ASP A 119 10.47 -9.49 -4.41
CA ASP A 119 11.45 -8.76 -5.23
C ASP A 119 11.70 -7.33 -4.71
N GLU A 120 10.64 -6.62 -4.30
CA GLU A 120 10.76 -5.29 -3.70
C GLU A 120 11.46 -5.34 -2.35
N ILE A 121 11.07 -6.26 -1.47
CA ILE A 121 11.70 -6.47 -0.16
C ILE A 121 13.19 -6.78 -0.33
N GLN A 122 13.56 -7.59 -1.32
CA GLN A 122 14.95 -7.91 -1.59
C GLN A 122 15.75 -6.69 -2.06
N LYS A 123 15.20 -5.86 -2.96
CA LYS A 123 15.82 -4.59 -3.38
C LYS A 123 16.02 -3.63 -2.20
N TYR A 124 15.03 -3.51 -1.31
CA TYR A 124 15.15 -2.70 -0.10
C TYR A 124 16.24 -3.24 0.83
N SER A 125 16.32 -4.56 1.00
CA SER A 125 17.34 -5.21 1.82
C SER A 125 18.76 -4.96 1.28
N GLU A 126 18.98 -5.11 -0.04
CA GLU A 126 20.26 -4.78 -0.67
C GLU A 126 20.64 -3.31 -0.51
N PHE A 127 19.66 -2.40 -0.61
CA PHE A 127 19.90 -0.97 -0.41
C PHE A 127 20.32 -0.69 1.03
N ILE A 128 19.67 -1.31 2.02
CA ILE A 128 20.03 -1.18 3.44
C ILE A 128 21.44 -1.71 3.71
N GLU A 129 21.83 -2.84 3.11
CA GLU A 129 23.19 -3.38 3.22
C GLU A 129 24.23 -2.42 2.64
N LYS A 130 23.99 -1.90 1.42
CA LYS A 130 24.87 -0.91 0.79
C LYS A 130 25.01 0.36 1.63
N LEU A 131 23.90 0.85 2.18
CA LEU A 131 23.89 2.01 3.08
C LEU A 131 24.70 1.73 4.35
N SER A 132 24.53 0.54 4.95
CA SER A 132 25.26 0.14 6.16
C SER A 132 26.77 0.01 5.89
N GLY A 133 27.16 -0.59 4.77
CA GLY A 133 28.56 -0.66 4.34
C GLY A 133 29.17 0.71 4.05
N PHE A 134 28.39 1.65 3.49
CA PHE A 134 28.82 3.03 3.32
C PHE A 134 29.08 3.73 4.67
N ILE A 135 28.14 3.60 5.62
CA ILE A 135 28.27 4.19 6.97
C ILE A 135 29.53 3.65 7.68
N GLU A 136 29.79 2.35 7.60
CA GLU A 136 30.94 1.73 8.28
C GLU A 136 32.28 2.17 7.67
N ASN A 137 32.33 2.31 6.33
CA ASN A 137 33.48 2.86 5.64
C ASN A 137 33.75 4.32 6.04
N GLU A 138 32.71 5.14 6.19
CA GLU A 138 32.87 6.53 6.62
C GLU A 138 33.32 6.67 8.08
N LYS A 139 32.82 5.80 8.99
CA LYS A 139 33.37 5.69 10.35
C LYS A 139 34.85 5.34 10.34
N THR A 140 35.24 4.33 9.57
CA THR A 140 36.64 3.90 9.44
C THR A 140 37.53 5.03 8.90
N LYS A 141 37.06 5.78 7.90
CA LYS A 141 37.76 6.97 7.38
C LYS A 141 37.91 8.05 8.45
N ARG A 142 36.86 8.31 9.21
CA ARG A 142 36.87 9.28 10.31
C ARG A 142 37.88 8.90 11.40
N GLU A 143 37.93 7.64 11.81
CA GLU A 143 38.91 7.14 12.77
C GLU A 143 40.34 7.29 12.25
N ARG A 144 40.60 6.97 10.97
CA ARG A 144 41.92 7.18 10.36
C ARG A 144 42.35 8.64 10.35
N ILE A 145 41.44 9.58 10.08
CA ILE A 145 41.70 11.03 10.11
C ILE A 145 41.96 11.49 11.56
N LEU A 146 41.19 11.01 12.54
CA LEU A 146 41.42 11.32 13.95
C LEU A 146 42.80 10.82 14.43
N ASN A 147 43.20 9.60 14.06
CA ASN A 147 44.50 9.06 14.41
C ASN A 147 45.65 9.86 13.78
N LYS A 148 45.53 10.25 12.50
CA LYS A 148 46.52 11.11 11.83
C LYS A 148 46.63 12.51 12.45
N LEU A 149 45.51 13.08 12.90
CA LEU A 149 45.49 14.35 13.61
C LEU A 149 46.18 14.26 14.99
N ASN A 150 46.12 13.10 15.66
CA ASN A 150 46.79 12.87 16.93
C ASN A 150 48.30 12.62 16.79
N GLU A 151 48.76 12.14 15.62
CA GLU A 151 50.17 11.82 15.35
C GLU A 151 51.01 12.99 14.81
N THR A 152 50.41 14.10 14.35
CA THR A 152 51.13 15.15 13.61
C THR A 152 51.02 16.54 14.24
N ASN A 153 52.11 17.04 14.85
CA ASN A 153 52.25 18.46 15.19
C ASN A 153 52.79 19.26 13.97
N SER A 154 52.00 20.24 13.54
CA SER A 154 52.27 21.28 12.54
C SER A 154 51.85 21.01 11.06
N GLU A 155 51.13 22.01 10.52
CA GLU A 155 50.67 22.28 9.14
C GLU A 155 49.71 21.31 8.38
N SER A 156 49.65 20.01 8.65
CA SER A 156 48.65 19.09 8.00
C SER A 156 47.19 19.29 8.50
N SER A 157 47.01 19.99 9.62
CA SER A 157 45.77 20.07 10.41
C SER A 157 44.56 20.66 9.66
N LYS A 158 44.75 21.60 8.72
CA LYS A 158 43.64 22.35 8.10
C LYS A 158 42.84 21.50 7.10
N LYS A 159 43.53 20.64 6.33
CA LYS A 159 42.91 19.74 5.33
C LYS A 159 42.17 18.59 6.00
N GLU A 160 42.78 18.02 7.04
CA GLU A 160 42.18 16.96 7.87
C GLU A 160 40.94 17.47 8.62
N LYS A 161 40.99 18.67 9.23
CA LYS A 161 39.82 19.31 9.87
C LYS A 161 38.69 19.60 8.89
N SER A 162 39.00 19.98 7.65
CA SER A 162 37.99 20.25 6.62
C SER A 162 37.29 18.97 6.17
N LYS A 163 38.02 17.87 5.99
CA LYS A 163 37.44 16.54 5.71
C LYS A 163 36.52 16.10 6.83
N LEU A 164 36.92 16.30 8.09
CA LEU A 164 36.13 15.92 9.27
C LEU A 164 34.82 16.74 9.38
N LYS A 165 34.84 18.01 8.95
CA LYS A 165 33.64 18.86 8.88
C LYS A 165 32.65 18.37 7.83
N VAL A 166 33.12 17.99 6.64
CA VAL A 166 32.29 17.43 5.57
C VAL A 166 31.68 16.09 5.99
N LEU A 167 32.46 15.23 6.65
CA LEU A 167 31.97 13.96 7.19
C LEU A 167 30.86 14.13 8.23
N LYS A 168 31.02 15.09 9.16
CA LYS A 168 29.95 15.43 10.12
C LYS A 168 28.68 15.94 9.45
N GLN A 169 28.79 16.72 8.36
CA GLN A 169 27.63 17.18 7.60
C GLN A 169 26.90 16.01 6.93
N PHE A 170 27.65 15.05 6.38
CA PHE A 170 27.09 13.82 5.80
C PHE A 170 26.43 12.91 6.85
N GLU A 171 27.06 12.69 8.01
CA GLU A 171 26.44 11.92 9.11
C GLU A 171 25.12 12.52 9.58
N ASN A 172 25.06 13.84 9.76
CA ASN A 172 23.83 14.54 10.15
C ASN A 172 22.74 14.41 9.07
N MET A 173 23.12 14.40 7.80
CA MET A 173 22.19 14.20 6.69
C MET A 173 21.60 12.77 6.70
N ILE A 174 22.41 11.75 6.99
CA ILE A 174 21.96 10.35 7.14
C ILE A 174 21.05 10.17 8.36
N LEU A 175 21.38 10.80 9.50
CA LEU A 175 20.56 10.74 10.72
C LEU A 175 19.17 11.37 10.50
N ASN A 176 19.08 12.48 9.79
CA ASN A 176 17.80 13.10 9.43
C ASN A 176 16.96 12.24 8.48
N PHE A 177 17.59 11.35 7.69
CA PHE A 177 16.89 10.39 6.84
C PHE A 177 16.27 9.21 7.60
N LYS A 178 16.79 8.86 8.78
CA LYS A 178 16.27 7.76 9.63
C LYS A 178 15.12 8.16 10.57
N GLN A 179 14.87 9.47 10.71
CA GLN A 179 13.85 10.02 11.63
C GLN A 179 12.57 10.49 10.92
N LYS A 180 12.52 10.38 9.58
CA LYS A 180 11.31 10.53 8.76
C LYS A 180 10.88 9.15 8.28
#